data_AF-A0A0A1UME7-F1
#
_entry.id   AF-A0A0A1UME7-F1
#
_cell.length_a   1.000
_cell.length_b   1.000
_cell.length_c   1.000
_cell.angle_alpha   90.00
_cell.angle_beta   90.00
_cell.angle_gamma   90.00
#
_symmetry.space_group_name_H-M   'P 1'
#
loop_
_entity.id
_entity.type
_entity.pdbx_description
1 polymer ?
#
loop_
_entity_poly.entity_id
_entity_poly.type
_entity_poly.pdbx_seq_one_letter_code
_entity_poly.pdbx_strand_id
1 'polypeptide(L)' 'VTITDALEAGSLAAYGDAGARGTAAAVAGMDILLASGKDVMQGEAVRMAVVQALKKGLLGRAEFDAATERIAAVRSRIVA' A
#
# COMPACT_ATOMS: atom_id res chain seq x y z
N VAL A 1 12.41 -3.84 2.63
CA VAL A 1 11.08 -3.71 2.02
C VAL A 1 10.11 -4.52 2.84
N THR A 2 9.02 -3.91 3.28
CA THR A 2 7.91 -4.56 3.99
C THR A 2 6.70 -4.68 3.06
N ILE A 3 6.02 -5.82 3.11
CA ILE A 3 4.81 -6.08 2.33
C ILE A 3 3.70 -6.51 3.27
N THR A 4 2.48 -6.01 3.04
CA THR A 4 1.33 -6.51 3.78
C THR A 4 1.04 -7.95 3.37
N ASP A 5 0.40 -8.70 4.25
CA ASP A 5 -0.41 -9.81 3.74
C ASP A 5 -1.60 -9.27 2.91
N ALA A 6 -2.39 -10.16 2.35
CA ALA A 6 -3.63 -9.87 1.64
C ALA A 6 -4.49 -8.82 2.36
N LEU A 7 -4.76 -7.69 1.71
CA LEU A 7 -5.63 -6.65 2.27
C LEU A 7 -7.07 -7.12 2.46
N GLU A 8 -7.48 -8.15 1.72
CA GLU A 8 -8.77 -8.83 1.83
C GLU A 8 -8.84 -9.87 2.96
N ALA A 9 -7.74 -10.11 3.69
CA ALA A 9 -7.72 -11.06 4.79
C ALA A 9 -8.85 -10.77 5.79
N GLY A 10 -9.57 -11.82 6.20
CA GLY A 10 -10.74 -11.68 7.09
C GLY A 10 -10.41 -11.05 8.44
N SER A 11 -9.17 -11.21 8.93
CA SER A 11 -8.66 -10.55 10.14
C SER A 11 -8.63 -9.02 10.03
N LEU A 12 -8.61 -8.47 8.81
CA LEU A 12 -8.62 -7.03 8.55
C LEU A 12 -10.03 -6.46 8.33
N ALA A 13 -11.09 -7.30 8.42
CA ALA A 13 -12.46 -6.89 8.15
C ALA A 13 -12.92 -5.67 8.97
N ALA A 14 -12.46 -5.57 10.23
CA ALA A 14 -12.78 -4.47 11.13
C ALA A 14 -12.14 -3.12 10.74
N TYR A 15 -11.15 -3.11 9.85
CA TYR A 15 -10.38 -1.92 9.46
C TYR A 15 -10.94 -1.23 8.21
N GLY A 16 -12.21 -1.48 7.87
CA GLY A 16 -12.91 -0.83 6.77
C GLY A 16 -12.76 -1.54 5.43
N ASP A 17 -12.96 -0.80 4.34
CA ASP A 17 -12.83 -1.31 2.97
C ASP A 17 -11.37 -1.43 2.53
N ALA A 18 -11.14 -1.89 1.29
CA ALA A 18 -9.80 -2.06 0.74
C ALA A 18 -8.98 -0.75 0.74
N GLY A 19 -9.62 0.39 0.42
CA GLY A 19 -8.99 1.70 0.41
C GLY A 19 -8.56 2.16 1.81
N ALA A 20 -9.42 1.95 2.81
CA ALA A 20 -9.14 2.24 4.21
C ALA A 20 -7.97 1.39 4.74
N ARG A 21 -8.00 0.08 4.50
CA ARG A 21 -6.91 -0.84 4.89
C ARG A 21 -5.59 -0.48 4.21
N GLY A 22 -5.63 -0.21 2.90
CA GLY A 22 -4.45 0.18 2.14
C GLY A 22 -3.85 1.51 2.60
N THR A 23 -4.71 2.50 2.90
CA THR A 23 -4.27 3.79 3.44
C THR A 23 -3.64 3.62 4.82
N ALA A 24 -4.30 2.88 5.72
CA ALA A 24 -3.80 2.63 7.06
C ALA A 24 -2.45 1.90 7.03
N ALA A 25 -2.30 0.89 6.17
CA ALA A 25 -1.04 0.18 5.98
C ALA A 25 0.07 1.09 5.43
N ALA A 26 -0.23 1.95 4.44
CA ALA A 26 0.74 2.91 3.91
C ALA A 26 1.20 3.90 4.99
N VAL A 27 0.26 4.44 5.78
CA VAL A 27 0.57 5.34 6.91
C VAL A 27 1.36 4.62 8.00
N ALA A 28 1.12 3.32 8.21
CA ALA A 28 1.92 2.50 9.11
C ALA A 28 3.34 2.19 8.60
N GLY A 29 3.72 2.68 7.41
CA GLY A 29 5.07 2.55 6.86
C GLY A 29 5.30 1.28 6.02
N MET A 30 4.23 0.60 5.59
CA MET A 30 4.33 -0.53 4.67
C MET A 30 4.73 -0.06 3.27
N ASP A 31 5.69 -0.76 2.66
CA ASP A 31 6.18 -0.39 1.33
C ASP A 31 5.26 -0.87 0.22
N ILE A 32 4.88 -2.14 0.27
CA ILE A 32 4.04 -2.79 -0.74
C ILE A 32 2.72 -3.21 -0.11
N LEU A 33 1.63 -2.85 -0.78
CA LEU A 33 0.27 -3.19 -0.39
C LEU A 33 -0.23 -4.36 -1.26
N LEU A 34 -0.48 -5.52 -0.66
CA LEU A 34 -0.88 -6.72 -1.38
C LEU A 34 -2.41 -6.80 -1.53
N ALA A 35 -2.91 -6.43 -2.70
CA ALA A 35 -4.30 -6.67 -3.12
C ALA A 35 -4.36 -7.96 -3.97
N SER A 36 -4.49 -9.12 -3.31
CA SER A 36 -4.39 -10.43 -3.96
C SER A 36 -5.73 -11.10 -4.27
N GLY A 37 -6.85 -10.39 -4.07
CA GLY A 37 -8.21 -10.93 -4.21
C GLY A 37 -8.62 -11.26 -5.63
N LYS A 38 -7.73 -11.07 -6.62
CA LYS A 38 -7.99 -11.19 -8.06
C LYS A 38 -9.13 -10.28 -8.54
N ASP A 39 -9.34 -9.18 -7.84
CA ASP A 39 -10.30 -8.13 -8.16
C ASP A 39 -9.55 -6.85 -8.54
N VAL A 40 -9.66 -6.44 -9.80
CA VAL A 40 -9.02 -5.22 -10.31
C VAL A 40 -9.59 -3.97 -9.62
N MET A 41 -10.88 -3.98 -9.27
CA MET A 41 -11.52 -2.86 -8.60
C MET A 41 -10.96 -2.65 -7.19
N GLN A 42 -10.57 -3.73 -6.50
CA GLN A 42 -9.89 -3.68 -5.21
C GLN A 42 -8.55 -2.91 -5.33
N GLY A 43 -7.70 -3.30 -6.28
CA GLY A 43 -6.41 -2.66 -6.51
C GLY A 43 -6.54 -1.18 -6.87
N GLU A 44 -7.52 -0.84 -7.72
CA GLU A 44 -7.80 0.54 -8.10
C GLU A 44 -8.31 1.39 -6.93
N ALA A 45 -9.19 0.84 -6.08
CA ALA A 45 -9.66 1.51 -4.88
C ALA A 45 -8.51 1.82 -3.90
N VAL A 46 -7.61 0.86 -3.68
CA VAL A 46 -6.40 1.04 -2.85
C VAL A 46 -5.52 2.15 -3.44
N ARG A 47 -5.24 2.10 -4.73
CA ARG A 47 -4.40 3.09 -5.42
C ARG A 47 -4.98 4.50 -5.28
N MET A 48 -6.28 4.66 -5.54
CA MET A 48 -6.97 5.94 -5.42
C MET A 48 -6.94 6.47 -3.98
N ALA A 49 -7.16 5.60 -2.99
CA ALA A 49 -7.12 5.98 -1.58
C ALA A 49 -5.72 6.47 -1.15
N VAL A 50 -4.66 5.74 -1.52
CA VAL A 50 -3.27 6.15 -1.22
C VAL A 50 -2.91 7.48 -1.87
N VAL A 51 -3.30 7.70 -3.15
CA VAL A 51 -3.07 8.99 -3.83
C VAL A 51 -3.79 10.13 -3.11
N GLN A 52 -5.03 9.90 -2.67
CA GLN A 52 -5.78 10.90 -1.91
C GLN A 52 -5.16 11.17 -0.53
N ALA A 53 -4.67 10.13 0.15
CA ALA A 53 -3.96 10.27 1.42
C ALA A 53 -2.70 11.12 1.28
N LEU A 54 -1.91 10.89 0.22
CA LEU A 54 -0.74 11.71 -0.09
C LEU A 54 -1.12 13.17 -0.39
N LYS A 55 -2.16 13.39 -1.22
CA LYS A 55 -2.64 14.75 -1.56
C LYS A 55 -3.15 15.52 -0.34
N LYS A 56 -3.75 14.82 0.62
CA LYS A 56 -4.28 15.41 1.87
C LYS A 56 -3.23 15.54 2.97
N GLY A 57 -1.99 15.07 2.74
CA GLY A 57 -0.94 15.05 3.76
C GLY A 57 -1.16 14.04 4.89
N LEU A 58 -2.10 13.10 4.72
CA LEU A 58 -2.31 11.99 5.65
C LEU A 58 -1.18 10.96 5.55
N LEU A 59 -0.65 10.78 4.34
CA LEU A 59 0.59 10.05 4.09
C LEU A 59 1.70 11.07 3.83
N GLY A 60 2.80 10.99 4.60
CA GLY A 60 3.93 11.90 4.45
C GLY A 60 4.62 11.72 3.11
N ARG A 61 4.94 12.83 2.42
CA ARG A 61 5.65 12.77 1.13
C ARG A 61 7.03 12.10 1.27
N ALA A 62 7.78 12.47 2.31
CA ALA A 62 9.09 11.89 2.57
C ALA A 62 9.01 10.38 2.86
N GLU A 63 7.99 9.93 3.59
CA GLU A 63 7.78 8.51 3.90
C GLU A 63 7.41 7.72 2.65
N PHE A 64 6.53 8.27 1.80
CA PHE A 64 6.15 7.69 0.51
C PHE A 64 7.35 7.57 -0.44
N ASP A 65 8.17 8.61 -0.53
CA ASP A 65 9.37 8.62 -1.36
C ASP A 65 10.40 7.59 -0.83
N ALA A 66 10.62 7.52 0.48
CA ALA A 66 11.50 6.52 1.10
C ALA A 66 11.02 5.07 0.92
N ALA A 67 9.70 4.82 0.94
CA ALA A 67 9.14 3.51 0.60
C ALA A 67 9.41 3.15 -0.86
N THR A 68 9.22 4.11 -1.77
CA THR A 68 9.48 3.95 -3.21
C THR A 68 10.96 3.67 -3.50
N GLU A 69 11.88 4.35 -2.81
CA GLU A 69 13.33 4.09 -2.90
C GLU A 69 13.70 2.68 -2.44
N ARG A 70 13.14 2.22 -1.32
CA ARG A 70 13.34 0.85 -0.83
C ARG A 70 12.87 -0.19 -1.86
N ILE A 71 11.71 0.04 -2.49
CA ILE A 71 11.18 -0.83 -3.56
C ILE A 71 12.13 -0.83 -4.75
N ALA A 72 12.57 0.35 -5.22
CA ALA A 72 13.49 0.47 -6.35
C ALA A 72 14.83 -0.25 -6.09
N ALA A 73 15.38 -0.11 -4.87
CA ALA A 73 16.60 -0.77 -4.44
C ALA A 73 16.48 -2.30 -4.37
N VAL A 74 15.29 -2.82 -4.03
CA VAL A 74 15.02 -4.26 -4.12
C VAL A 74 14.91 -4.70 -5.57
N ARG A 75 14.15 -3.97 -6.41
CA ARG A 75 14.01 -4.32 -7.83
C ARG A 75 15.34 -4.36 -8.56
N SER A 76 16.26 -3.42 -8.31
CA SER A 76 17.59 -3.40 -8.95
C SER A 76 18.47 -4.62 -8.66
N ARG A 77 18.14 -5.38 -7.59
CA ARG A 77 18.87 -6.60 -7.20
C ARG A 77 18.23 -7.89 -7.74
N ILE A 78 17.02 -7.81 -8.30
CA ILE A 78 16.26 -8.98 -8.78
C ILE A 78 16.21 -9.01 -10.33
N VAL A 79 16.64 -7.94 -11.00
CA VAL A 79 16.84 -7.97 -12.46
C VAL A 79 18.05 -8.86 -12.75
N ALA A 80 17.77 -10.05 -13.30
CA ALA A 80 18.75 -10.98 -13.87
C ALA A 80 19.30 -10.46 -15.21
#